data_AF-A0AAW0WEB5-F1
#
_entry.id   AF-A0AAW0WEB5-F1
#
_cell.length_a   1.000
_cell.length_b   1.000
_cell.length_c   1.000
_cell.angle_alpha   90.00
_cell.angle_beta   90.00
_cell.angle_gamma   90.00
#
_symmetry.space_group_name_H-M   'P 1'
#
loop_
_entity.id
_entity.type
_entity.pdbx_description
1 polymer ?
#
loop_
_entity_poly.entity_id
_entity_poly.type
_entity_poly.pdbx_seq_one_letter_code
_entity_poly.pdbx_strand_id
1 'polypeptide(L)'
;MPRRPIVRGQNGRTKTTLVTRTEVAEHHLQAFELCQQRGEIGRSFSHLSLVLCILPSLKTEYYSTYLQIFEQWIGKVEEDNGFQEAMTIFEVAINHYPESPDLHHLLAKILYR
;
A
#
# COMPACT_ATOMS: atom_id res chain seq x y z
N MET A 1 21.53 -61.99 -12.06
CA MET A 1 22.57 -61.47 -11.14
C MET A 1 22.47 -59.95 -11.11
N PRO A 2 22.87 -59.21 -10.06
CA PRO A 2 22.25 -58.96 -8.76
C PRO A 2 21.79 -57.48 -8.55
N ARG A 3 21.13 -57.19 -7.41
CA ARG A 3 20.72 -55.85 -6.93
C ARG A 3 21.92 -55.06 -6.35
N ARG A 4 21.98 -53.71 -6.39
CA ARG A 4 21.69 -52.67 -5.33
C ARG A 4 22.72 -51.49 -5.47
N PRO A 5 22.67 -50.34 -4.72
CA PRO A 5 21.57 -49.45 -4.28
C PRO A 5 21.91 -47.91 -4.34
N ILE A 6 21.03 -47.05 -3.76
CA ILE A 6 21.23 -45.65 -3.22
C ILE A 6 21.27 -44.54 -4.32
N VAL A 7 20.54 -43.41 -4.26
CA VAL A 7 20.39 -42.45 -3.15
C VAL A 7 19.01 -41.78 -3.12
N ARG A 8 18.34 -41.88 -1.96
CA ARG A 8 17.32 -40.94 -1.51
C ARG A 8 18.00 -39.58 -1.28
N GLY A 9 17.77 -38.63 -2.18
CA GLY A 9 17.92 -37.20 -1.92
C GLY A 9 16.52 -36.59 -1.83
N GLN A 10 16.27 -35.83 -0.77
CA GLN A 10 14.97 -35.37 -0.32
C GLN A 10 14.18 -34.64 -1.44
N ASN A 11 12.99 -35.16 -1.77
CA ASN A 11 11.93 -34.37 -2.40
C ASN A 11 11.46 -33.32 -1.39
N GLY A 12 12.25 -32.28 -1.20
CA GLY A 12 11.80 -31.02 -0.65
C GLY A 12 10.92 -30.34 -1.68
N ARG A 13 9.67 -30.84 -1.83
CA ARG A 13 8.58 -30.03 -2.38
C ARG A 13 8.63 -28.73 -1.59
N THR A 14 9.07 -27.65 -2.21
CA THR A 14 8.65 -26.31 -1.82
C THR A 14 7.13 -26.37 -1.80
N LYS A 15 6.55 -26.54 -0.61
CA LYS A 15 5.15 -26.25 -0.40
C LYS A 15 5.04 -24.77 -0.67
N THR A 16 4.67 -24.41 -1.89
CA THR A 16 4.18 -23.06 -2.18
C THR A 16 2.90 -22.95 -1.37
N THR A 17 3.03 -22.45 -0.14
CA THR A 17 1.89 -22.10 0.70
C THR A 17 1.08 -21.11 -0.12
N LEU A 18 -0.17 -21.46 -0.42
CA LEU A 18 -1.04 -20.65 -1.24
C LEU A 18 -1.46 -19.46 -0.38
N VAL A 19 -0.63 -18.41 -0.36
CA VAL A 19 -0.89 -17.20 0.43
C VAL A 19 -2.16 -16.57 -0.12
N THR A 20 -3.16 -16.43 0.74
CA THR A 20 -4.43 -15.81 0.39
C THR A 20 -4.27 -14.29 0.28
N ARG A 21 -5.12 -13.64 -0.52
CA ARG A 21 -5.11 -12.18 -0.65
C ARG A 21 -5.28 -11.48 0.71
N THR A 22 -6.03 -12.09 1.62
CA THR A 22 -6.25 -11.59 2.98
C THR A 22 -4.97 -11.60 3.81
N GLU A 23 -4.21 -12.71 3.80
CA GLU A 23 -2.93 -12.79 4.52
C GLU A 23 -1.90 -11.76 4.00
N VAL A 24 -1.89 -11.51 2.68
CA VAL A 24 -1.05 -10.45 2.10
C VAL A 24 -1.48 -9.06 2.58
N ALA A 25 -2.78 -8.79 2.61
CA ALA A 25 -3.31 -7.52 3.10
C ALA A 25 -3.02 -7.31 4.59
N GLU A 26 -3.17 -8.34 5.43
CA GLU A 26 -2.83 -8.29 6.86
C GLU A 26 -1.35 -7.96 7.09
N HIS A 27 -0.45 -8.60 6.34
CA HIS A 27 0.98 -8.29 6.40
C HIS A 27 1.26 -6.82 6.03
N HIS A 28 0.62 -6.31 4.97
CA HIS A 28 0.77 -4.90 4.60
C HIS A 28 0.14 -3.94 5.61
N LEU A 29 -0.92 -4.34 6.31
CA LEU A 29 -1.53 -3.54 7.36
C LEU A 29 -0.59 -3.41 8.57
N GLN A 30 0.07 -4.51 8.97
CA GLN A 30 1.11 -4.48 10.01
C GLN A 30 2.30 -3.60 9.60
N ALA A 31 2.73 -3.68 8.34
CA ALA A 31 3.80 -2.84 7.81
C ALA A 31 3.40 -1.35 7.78
N PHE A 32 2.14 -1.06 7.45
CA PHE A 32 1.57 0.29 7.52
C PHE A 32 1.67 0.87 8.95
N GLU A 33 1.22 0.12 9.96
CA GLU A 33 1.27 0.55 11.37
C GLU A 33 2.71 0.79 11.84
N LEU A 34 3.62 -0.11 11.48
CA LEU A 34 5.04 0.04 11.82
C LEU A 34 5.66 1.29 11.18
N CYS A 35 5.36 1.56 9.91
CA CYS A 35 5.83 2.76 9.23
C CYS A 35 5.25 4.03 9.85
N GLN A 36 3.99 4.03 10.29
CA GLN A 36 3.41 5.16 11.01
C GLN A 36 4.16 5.45 12.31
N GLN A 37 4.45 4.42 13.11
CA GLN A 37 5.20 4.57 14.36
C GLN A 37 6.61 5.12 14.15
N ARG A 38 7.20 4.87 12.98
CA ARG A 38 8.53 5.35 12.59
C ARG A 38 8.52 6.72 11.89
N GLY A 39 7.34 7.30 11.64
CA GLY A 39 7.22 8.54 10.86
C GLY A 39 7.56 8.39 9.38
N GLU A 40 7.56 7.16 8.84
CA GLU A 40 7.85 6.87 7.44
C GLU A 40 6.61 7.09 6.57
N ILE A 41 6.20 8.37 6.41
CA ILE A 41 4.92 8.77 5.83
C ILE A 41 4.67 8.13 4.45
N GLY A 42 5.57 8.30 3.48
CA GLY A 42 5.39 7.76 2.13
C GLY A 42 5.28 6.22 2.08
N ARG A 43 5.99 5.51 2.96
CA ARG A 43 5.90 4.05 3.06
C ARG A 43 4.58 3.60 3.70
N SER A 44 4.16 4.29 4.76
CA SER A 44 2.85 4.04 5.38
C SER A 44 1.70 4.28 4.38
N PHE A 45 1.75 5.38 3.61
CA PHE A 45 0.79 5.66 2.54
C PHE A 45 0.75 4.53 1.51
N SER A 46 1.92 4.07 1.05
CA SER A 46 2.02 3.02 0.03
C SER A 46 1.43 1.69 0.52
N HIS A 47 1.73 1.29 1.76
CA HIS A 47 1.18 0.06 2.35
C HIS A 47 -0.33 0.16 2.53
N LEU A 48 -0.84 1.26 3.08
CA LEU A 48 -2.28 1.44 3.25
C LEU A 48 -3.01 1.46 1.90
N SER A 49 -2.50 2.19 0.91
CA SER A 49 -3.07 2.21 -0.45
C SER A 49 -3.20 0.81 -1.04
N LEU A 50 -2.16 -0.02 -0.89
CA LEU A 50 -2.19 -1.40 -1.35
C LEU A 50 -3.21 -2.26 -0.60
N VAL A 51 -3.30 -2.13 0.74
CA VAL A 51 -4.32 -2.82 1.53
C VAL A 51 -5.72 -2.49 1.02
N LEU A 52 -5.99 -1.22 0.73
CA LEU A 52 -7.29 -0.74 0.25
C LEU A 52 -7.61 -1.15 -1.19
N CYS A 53 -6.59 -1.43 -2.01
CA CYS A 53 -6.75 -2.10 -3.29
C CYS A 53 -7.16 -3.58 -3.12
N ILE A 54 -6.52 -4.29 -2.19
CA ILE A 54 -6.74 -5.73 -1.99
C ILE A 54 -8.06 -5.98 -1.27
N LEU A 55 -8.38 -5.17 -0.26
CA LEU A 55 -9.57 -5.24 0.58
C LEU A 55 -10.37 -3.92 0.53
N PRO A 56 -11.15 -3.66 -0.54
CA PRO A 56 -11.93 -2.43 -0.68
C PRO A 56 -12.96 -2.21 0.43
N SER A 57 -13.37 -3.27 1.16
CA SER A 57 -14.28 -3.16 2.31
C SER A 57 -13.72 -2.32 3.45
N LEU A 58 -12.39 -2.17 3.53
CA LEU A 58 -11.73 -1.35 4.55
C LEU A 58 -11.66 0.14 4.20
N LYS A 59 -12.05 0.53 2.98
CA LYS A 59 -11.97 1.93 2.53
C LYS A 59 -12.73 2.90 3.43
N THR A 60 -13.93 2.54 3.87
CA THR A 60 -14.72 3.41 4.76
C THR A 60 -14.07 3.55 6.13
N GLU A 61 -13.53 2.45 6.68
CA GLU A 61 -12.89 2.44 8.00
C GLU A 61 -11.61 3.29 8.02
N TYR A 62 -10.77 3.14 6.99
CA TYR A 62 -9.48 3.83 6.91
C TYR A 62 -9.52 5.16 6.18
N TYR A 63 -10.70 5.65 5.75
CA TYR A 63 -10.79 6.86 4.93
C TYR A 63 -10.14 8.07 5.60
N SER A 64 -10.47 8.35 6.86
CA SER A 64 -9.92 9.49 7.60
C SER A 64 -8.41 9.38 7.77
N THR A 65 -7.91 8.18 8.10
CA THR A 65 -6.48 7.91 8.24
C THR A 65 -5.75 8.07 6.91
N TYR A 66 -6.33 7.55 5.83
CA TYR A 66 -5.79 7.67 4.48
C TYR A 66 -5.66 9.14 4.07
N LEU A 67 -6.71 9.93 4.28
CA LEU A 67 -6.72 11.36 3.93
C LEU A 67 -5.67 12.14 4.72
N GLN A 68 -5.52 11.87 6.03
CA GLN A 68 -4.52 12.52 6.87
C GLN A 68 -3.09 12.23 6.39
N ILE A 69 -2.78 10.97 6.07
CA ILE A 69 -1.46 10.59 5.58
C ILE A 69 -1.22 11.17 4.19
N PHE A 70 -2.24 11.14 3.34
CA PHE A 70 -2.20 11.70 2.00
C PHE A 70 -1.83 13.19 2.04
N GLU A 71 -2.53 13.99 2.85
CA GLU A 71 -2.27 15.44 2.95
C GLU A 71 -0.83 15.74 3.41
N GLN A 72 -0.32 15.00 4.39
CA GLN A 72 1.07 15.12 4.84
C GLN A 72 2.07 14.70 3.76
N TRP A 73 1.78 13.60 3.06
CA TRP A 73 2.66 13.06 2.05
C TRP A 73 2.76 13.97 0.83
N ILE A 74 1.63 14.47 0.31
CA ILE A 74 1.63 15.37 -0.85
C ILE A 74 2.35 16.68 -0.56
N GLY A 75 2.25 17.21 0.66
CA GLY A 75 2.97 18.42 1.05
C GLY A 75 4.48 18.20 1.02
N LYS A 76 4.92 17.06 1.59
CA LYS A 76 6.33 16.68 1.58
C LYS A 76 6.87 16.46 0.16
N VAL A 77 6.11 15.80 -0.71
CA VAL A 77 6.55 15.55 -2.10
C VAL A 77 6.55 16.83 -2.93
N GLU A 78 5.56 17.70 -2.75
CA GLU A 78 5.54 19.01 -3.39
C GLU A 78 6.78 19.83 -3.01
N GLU A 79 7.18 19.82 -1.74
CA GLU A 79 8.39 20.49 -1.23
C GLU A 79 9.69 19.85 -1.75
N ASP A 80 9.80 18.52 -1.72
CA ASP A 80 11.06 17.81 -1.99
C ASP A 80 11.29 17.54 -3.49
N ASN A 81 10.23 17.28 -4.25
CA ASN A 81 10.28 16.80 -5.63
C ASN A 81 9.56 17.73 -6.62
N GLY A 82 8.67 18.58 -6.13
CA GLY A 82 7.91 19.51 -6.93
C GLY A 82 6.49 19.05 -7.22
N PHE A 83 5.78 19.94 -7.90
CA PHE A 83 4.34 19.84 -8.13
C PHE A 83 3.92 18.63 -8.99
N GLN A 84 4.73 18.27 -10.00
CA GLN A 84 4.37 17.22 -10.95
C GLN A 84 4.28 15.85 -10.27
N GLU A 85 5.22 15.54 -9.40
CA GLU A 85 5.25 14.31 -8.62
C GLU A 85 4.09 14.27 -7.62
N ALA A 86 3.74 15.40 -6.98
CA ALA A 86 2.57 15.48 -6.12
C ALA A 86 1.26 15.16 -6.89
N MET A 87 1.15 15.61 -8.14
CA MET A 87 0.00 15.30 -8.99
C MET A 87 -0.16 13.81 -9.29
N THR A 88 0.93 13.06 -9.45
CA THR A 88 0.85 11.60 -9.64
C THR A 88 0.23 10.90 -8.41
N ILE A 89 0.47 11.44 -7.21
CA ILE A 89 -0.08 10.90 -5.97
C ILE A 89 -1.59 11.23 -5.87
N PHE A 90 -2.00 12.42 -6.33
CA PHE A 90 -3.42 12.76 -6.47
C PHE A 90 -4.16 11.80 -7.41
N GLU A 91 -3.58 11.47 -8.57
CA GLU A 91 -4.18 10.51 -9.50
C GLU A 91 -4.40 9.15 -8.84
N VAL A 92 -3.43 8.66 -8.07
CA VAL A 92 -3.58 7.41 -7.29
C VAL A 92 -4.73 7.55 -6.30
N ALA A 93 -4.79 8.63 -5.51
CA ALA A 93 -5.81 8.81 -4.49
C ALA A 93 -7.22 8.92 -5.07
N ILE A 94 -7.40 9.66 -6.16
CA ILE A 94 -8.70 9.81 -6.85
C ILE A 94 -9.13 8.48 -7.48
N ASN A 95 -8.21 7.66 -7.99
CA ASN A 95 -8.57 6.32 -8.46
C ASN A 95 -9.06 5.41 -7.32
N HIS A 96 -8.58 5.62 -6.09
CA HIS A 96 -9.03 4.85 -4.92
C HIS A 96 -10.37 5.38 -4.37
N TYR A 97 -10.56 6.69 -4.37
CA TYR A 97 -11.74 7.37 -3.83
C TYR A 97 -12.27 8.41 -4.83
N PRO A 98 -12.85 7.98 -5.96
CA PRO A 98 -13.22 8.89 -7.05
C PRO A 98 -14.31 9.90 -6.66
N GLU A 99 -15.15 9.54 -5.69
CA GLU A 99 -16.25 10.37 -5.21
C GLU A 99 -15.88 11.14 -3.92
N SER A 100 -14.62 11.14 -3.49
CA SER A 100 -14.20 11.83 -2.27
C SER A 100 -14.19 13.35 -2.48
N PRO A 101 -15.12 14.10 -1.87
CA PRO A 101 -15.11 15.55 -1.98
C PRO A 101 -13.85 16.15 -1.33
N ASP A 102 -13.30 15.51 -0.30
CA ASP A 102 -12.10 16.00 0.39
C ASP A 102 -10.87 15.93 -0.49
N LEU A 103 -10.67 14.85 -1.25
CA LEU A 103 -9.56 14.75 -2.21
C LEU A 103 -9.70 15.76 -3.34
N HIS A 104 -10.91 15.95 -3.87
CA HIS A 104 -11.17 16.97 -4.90
C HIS A 104 -10.96 18.38 -4.36
N HIS A 105 -11.34 18.64 -3.11
CA HIS A 105 -11.10 19.92 -2.44
C HIS A 105 -9.61 20.19 -2.23
N LEU A 106 -8.84 19.19 -1.75
CA LEU A 106 -7.39 19.30 -1.61
C LEU A 106 -6.70 19.55 -2.95
N LEU A 107 -7.12 18.85 -4.00
CA LEU A 107 -6.59 19.05 -5.35
C LEU A 107 -6.86 20.48 -5.84
N ALA A 108 -8.10 20.96 -5.70
CA ALA A 108 -8.46 22.33 -6.07
C ALA A 108 -7.60 23.34 -5.28
N LYS A 109 -7.46 23.17 -3.96
CA LYS A 109 -6.62 24.05 -3.13
C LYS A 109 -5.17 24.13 -3.61
N ILE A 110 -4.63 23.06 -4.19
CA ILE A 110 -3.25 23.00 -4.68
C ILE A 110 -3.10 23.61 -6.07
N LEU A 111 -4.08 23.42 -6.96
CA LEU A 111 -4.06 23.99 -8.32
C LEU A 111 -4.25 25.51 -8.37
N TYR A 112 -4.84 26.12 -7.33
CA TYR A 112 -5.15 27.55 -7.26
C TYR A 112 -4.28 28.33 -6.25
N ARG A 113 -3.10 27.80 -5.87
CA ARG A 113 -2.10 28.53 -5.07
C ARG A 113 -1.31 29.50 -5.94
#